data_AF-A0A1J5E6X5-F1
#
_entry.id   AF-A0A1J5E6X5-F1
#
_cell.length_a   1.000
_cell.length_b   1.000
_cell.length_c   1.000
_cell.angle_alpha   90.00
_cell.angle_beta   90.00
_cell.angle_gamma   90.00
#
_symmetry.space_group_name_H-M   'P 1'
#
loop_
_entity.id
_entity.type
_entity.pdbx_description
1 polymer ?
#
loop_
_entity_poly.entity_id
_entity_poly.type
_entity_poly.pdbx_seq_one_letter_code
_entity_poly.pdbx_strand_id
1 'polypeptide(L)'
;MKRWLLPSVIGLFIISSATFVVLLVASTTEISDVEEMPVEGVNIAKQELKEPPVSGVRVKPEELEKHEKIPAVKPVPIIKEVTPQPLARHVGLPLLKPVKPQSVIAANKDVSLPSYISSSAVKPKKPAKTQAIKEIKHEPVVVAVVKPEETINHELSKLAEEKKVIEDEKVRLKNEKQLVEEQLQQIKDEKKKIASSPQVSSEAEQRILQSEKDTIELQKKIADLQNKLVVVELDKKKLAEEKKLLEESKKQAEEDKVMAVRGKKETEKERKTVVKEKDLYQERSLRVEERISLIMDAYNKESDYAIADAKKAIARAKAAEAAKYEPVWLKEAEEALELSDAAQKAKDYGKSLVSAVEAKEKANAAERNSREKLKNYNSNMVGECLRLISNWAH
;
A
#
# COMPACT_ATOMS: atom_id res chain seq x y z
N MET A 1 20.07 23.92 58.16
CA MET A 1 20.79 22.93 57.32
C MET A 1 19.76 22.17 56.47
N LYS A 2 19.68 22.43 55.15
CA LYS A 2 18.93 21.70 54.10
C LYS A 2 18.72 22.66 52.92
N ARG A 3 19.63 22.68 51.93
CA ARG A 3 19.46 23.34 50.60
C ARG A 3 20.69 23.15 49.68
N TRP A 4 21.16 21.92 49.45
CA TRP A 4 22.30 21.66 48.54
C TRP A 4 22.20 20.29 47.82
N LEU A 5 21.03 19.92 47.26
CA LEU A 5 20.88 18.64 46.56
C LEU A 5 20.24 18.70 45.16
N LEU A 6 19.88 19.88 44.64
CA LEU A 6 19.26 19.96 43.31
C LEU A 6 20.19 19.88 42.07
N PRO A 7 21.50 20.24 42.12
CA PRO A 7 22.37 20.07 40.96
C PRO A 7 22.73 18.60 40.66
N SER A 8 22.68 17.73 41.68
CA SER A 8 23.12 16.33 41.58
C SER A 8 22.17 15.48 40.74
N VAL A 9 20.87 15.74 40.79
CA VAL A 9 19.85 14.95 40.07
C VAL A 9 19.86 15.23 38.56
N ILE A 10 20.12 16.47 38.15
CA ILE A 10 20.18 16.87 36.74
C ILE A 10 21.47 16.34 36.10
N GLY A 11 22.60 16.35 36.84
CA GLY A 11 23.85 15.74 36.39
C GLY A 11 23.74 14.23 36.17
N LEU A 12 23.03 13.51 37.06
CA LEU A 12 22.79 12.07 36.91
C LEU A 12 21.90 11.74 35.70
N PHE A 13 20.97 12.61 35.32
CA PHE A 13 20.09 12.38 34.17
C PHE A 13 20.80 12.55 32.83
N ILE A 14 21.75 13.50 32.74
CA ILE A 14 22.51 13.77 31.51
C ILE A 14 23.52 12.65 31.25
N ILE A 15 24.23 12.17 32.28
CA ILE A 15 25.17 11.04 32.17
C ILE A 15 24.43 9.76 31.75
N SER A 16 23.24 9.51 32.30
CA SER A 16 22.41 8.36 31.93
C SER A 16 21.88 8.42 30.48
N SER A 17 21.65 9.63 29.94
CA SER A 17 21.23 9.80 28.55
C SER A 17 22.37 9.62 27.54
N ALA A 18 23.62 9.95 27.91
CA ALA A 18 24.79 9.80 27.04
C ALA A 18 25.20 8.32 26.90
N THR A 19 25.14 7.54 27.99
CA THR A 19 25.41 6.09 27.94
C THR A 19 24.39 5.31 27.11
N PHE A 20 23.13 5.75 27.09
CA PHE A 20 22.07 5.13 26.28
C PHE A 20 22.28 5.34 24.78
N VAL A 21 22.80 6.51 24.36
CA VAL A 21 23.13 6.79 22.95
C VAL A 21 24.37 6.01 22.50
N VAL A 22 25.38 5.83 23.36
CA VAL A 22 26.57 5.01 23.06
C VAL A 22 26.23 3.52 22.94
N LEU A 23 25.31 3.00 23.76
CA LEU A 23 24.81 1.61 23.66
C LEU A 23 24.01 1.35 22.37
N LEU A 24 23.28 2.34 21.86
CA LEU A 24 22.52 2.25 20.61
C LEU A 24 23.40 2.32 19.36
N VAL A 25 24.56 2.98 19.43
CA VAL A 25 25.54 3.01 18.34
C VAL A 25 26.34 1.70 18.29
N ALA A 26 26.67 1.12 19.45
CA ALA A 26 27.37 -0.16 19.54
C ALA A 26 26.56 -1.37 19.01
N SER A 27 25.23 -1.29 18.96
CA SER A 27 24.38 -2.36 18.42
C SER A 27 24.24 -2.37 16.89
N THR A 28 24.93 -1.48 16.16
CA THR A 28 24.84 -1.39 14.69
C THR A 28 26.13 -1.72 13.94
N THR A 29 27.23 -2.00 14.66
CA THR A 29 28.45 -2.56 14.06
C THR A 29 28.43 -4.08 14.23
N GLU A 30 28.03 -4.75 13.14
CA GLU A 30 28.04 -6.20 13.01
C GLU A 30 29.40 -6.81 13.34
N ILE A 31 29.28 -7.91 14.07
CA ILE A 31 30.17 -9.03 14.25
C ILE A 31 30.85 -9.40 12.92
N SER A 32 32.17 -9.31 12.87
CA SER A 32 33.01 -10.02 11.91
C SER A 32 34.39 -10.17 12.55
N ASP A 33 34.53 -11.20 13.40
CA ASP A 33 35.79 -11.88 13.68
C ASP A 33 35.46 -13.18 14.42
N VAL A 34 35.31 -14.25 13.65
CA VAL A 34 35.38 -15.64 14.14
C VAL A 34 36.56 -16.27 13.43
N GLU A 35 37.69 -16.24 14.13
CA GLU A 35 38.90 -16.96 13.81
C GLU A 35 38.72 -18.44 14.21
N GLU A 36 39.00 -19.32 13.24
CA GLU A 36 39.43 -20.73 13.34
C GLU A 36 38.66 -21.72 14.24
N MET A 37 38.08 -22.75 13.61
CA MET A 37 38.50 -24.15 13.84
C MET A 37 38.19 -25.01 12.60
N PRO A 38 39.05 -25.98 12.25
CA PRO A 38 38.98 -26.76 11.01
C PRO A 38 38.15 -28.03 11.19
N VAL A 39 37.34 -28.40 10.20
CA VAL A 39 36.91 -29.80 10.02
C VAL A 39 36.90 -30.14 8.52
N GLU A 40 37.69 -31.15 8.21
CA GLU A 40 37.92 -31.76 6.91
C GLU A 40 36.69 -32.51 6.36
N GLY A 41 36.64 -32.65 5.03
CA GLY A 41 35.78 -33.58 4.28
C GLY A 41 34.40 -33.02 3.96
N VAL A 42 33.85 -33.09 2.75
CA VAL A 42 33.99 -34.09 1.69
C VAL A 42 33.74 -33.45 0.32
N ASN A 43 34.52 -33.93 -0.65
CA ASN A 43 34.51 -33.70 -2.09
C ASN A 43 33.14 -33.71 -2.81
N ILE A 44 33.19 -33.26 -4.07
CA ILE A 44 32.26 -33.44 -5.22
C ILE A 44 31.36 -32.20 -5.42
N ALA A 45 31.47 -31.35 -6.46
CA ALA A 45 31.94 -31.54 -7.83
C ALA A 45 32.63 -30.27 -8.39
N LYS A 46 33.67 -30.51 -9.19
CA LYS A 46 34.48 -29.54 -9.94
C LYS A 46 34.18 -29.70 -11.44
N GLN A 47 33.93 -28.59 -12.14
CA GLN A 47 34.39 -28.24 -13.51
C GLN A 47 33.42 -27.23 -14.12
N GLU A 48 33.74 -25.92 -14.12
CA GLU A 48 34.61 -25.21 -15.08
C GLU A 48 34.19 -25.39 -16.55
N LEU A 49 33.80 -24.30 -17.21
CA LEU A 49 34.52 -23.86 -18.41
C LEU A 49 34.17 -22.39 -18.80
N LYS A 50 35.18 -21.53 -18.64
CA LYS A 50 35.63 -20.44 -19.54
C LYS A 50 34.64 -19.34 -19.97
N GLU A 51 34.98 -18.12 -19.57
CA GLU A 51 35.02 -16.98 -20.51
C GLU A 51 36.43 -16.37 -20.54
N PRO A 52 36.98 -16.06 -21.73
CA PRO A 52 38.35 -15.56 -21.89
C PRO A 52 38.44 -14.04 -21.67
N PRO A 53 39.64 -13.53 -21.35
CA PRO A 53 39.87 -12.11 -21.12
C PRO A 53 40.19 -11.36 -22.42
N VAL A 54 40.22 -10.03 -22.27
CA VAL A 54 40.87 -9.01 -23.12
C VAL A 54 39.99 -8.39 -24.21
N SER A 55 39.59 -7.13 -24.01
CA SER A 55 40.27 -6.01 -24.69
C SER A 55 39.68 -4.69 -24.21
N GLY A 56 40.54 -3.83 -23.67
CA GLY A 56 40.18 -2.46 -23.33
C GLY A 56 40.23 -1.57 -24.58
N VAL A 57 39.25 -0.68 -24.72
CA VAL A 57 39.41 0.57 -25.46
C VAL A 57 38.60 1.65 -24.73
N ARG A 58 39.30 2.62 -24.14
CA ARG A 58 38.71 3.91 -23.73
C ARG A 58 38.36 4.69 -25.00
N VAL A 59 37.10 5.07 -25.18
CA VAL A 59 36.70 6.15 -26.09
C VAL A 59 35.78 7.11 -25.35
N LYS A 60 36.10 8.40 -25.43
CA LYS A 60 35.40 9.53 -24.81
C LYS A 60 33.96 9.67 -25.38
N PRO A 61 33.02 10.25 -24.61
CA PRO A 61 31.65 10.44 -25.03
C PRO A 61 31.51 11.81 -25.73
N GLU A 62 31.57 11.82 -27.04
CA GLU A 62 31.09 12.94 -27.88
C GLU A 62 30.70 12.33 -29.23
N GLU A 63 29.56 12.79 -29.78
CA GLU A 63 28.98 12.44 -31.09
C GLU A 63 28.13 11.16 -31.19
N LEU A 64 26.81 11.29 -31.00
CA LEU A 64 25.80 10.41 -31.59
C LEU A 64 24.45 11.12 -31.72
N GLU A 65 24.46 12.27 -32.40
CA GLU A 65 23.30 12.74 -33.15
C GLU A 65 23.49 12.35 -34.62
N LYS A 66 22.57 11.54 -35.15
CA LYS A 66 21.91 11.67 -36.47
C LYS A 66 21.64 10.32 -37.16
N HIS A 67 20.50 10.34 -37.87
CA HIS A 67 19.98 9.42 -38.89
C HIS A 67 19.15 8.25 -38.37
N GLU A 68 17.82 8.38 -38.29
CA GLU A 68 16.81 8.33 -39.38
C GLU A 68 16.69 6.98 -40.11
N LYS A 69 15.46 6.43 -40.01
CA LYS A 69 14.68 5.66 -41.01
C LYS A 69 15.14 4.24 -41.37
N ILE A 70 14.31 3.26 -40.99
CA ILE A 70 14.15 2.00 -41.73
C ILE A 70 12.64 1.81 -42.05
N PRO A 71 12.28 1.50 -43.31
CA PRO A 71 10.92 1.64 -43.83
C PRO A 71 10.01 0.41 -43.66
N ALA A 72 8.71 0.66 -43.82
CA ALA A 72 7.60 -0.30 -43.77
C ALA A 72 7.69 -1.41 -44.84
N VAL A 73 7.48 -2.67 -44.42
CA VAL A 73 7.28 -3.82 -45.30
C VAL A 73 5.86 -4.38 -45.12
N LYS A 74 5.15 -4.52 -46.24
CA LYS A 74 3.76 -4.97 -46.38
C LYS A 74 3.64 -6.51 -46.23
N PRO A 75 2.47 -7.05 -45.82
CA PRO A 75 2.22 -8.49 -45.75
C PRO A 75 1.78 -9.08 -47.10
N VAL A 76 2.23 -10.30 -47.40
CA VAL A 76 1.81 -11.12 -48.56
C VAL A 76 0.67 -12.07 -48.14
N PRO A 77 -0.42 -12.21 -48.93
CA PRO A 77 -1.55 -13.10 -48.66
C PRO A 77 -1.60 -14.32 -49.61
N ILE A 78 -1.79 -15.55 -49.10
CA ILE A 78 -2.17 -16.76 -49.89
C ILE A 78 -3.04 -17.67 -48.98
N ILE A 79 -4.38 -17.66 -49.12
CA ILE A 79 -5.26 -18.67 -49.79
C ILE A 79 -5.30 -20.02 -49.04
N LYS A 80 -6.36 -20.35 -48.27
CA LYS A 80 -7.68 -20.91 -48.63
C LYS A 80 -7.63 -22.27 -49.38
N GLU A 81 -7.92 -23.34 -48.65
CA GLU A 81 -8.76 -24.48 -49.07
C GLU A 81 -9.56 -24.89 -47.81
N VAL A 82 -10.90 -24.79 -47.68
CA VAL A 82 -12.02 -25.24 -48.54
C VAL A 82 -11.92 -26.77 -48.64
N THR A 83 -12.66 -27.62 -47.92
CA THR A 83 -14.11 -27.72 -47.62
C THR A 83 -14.36 -29.08 -46.92
N PRO A 84 -15.59 -29.51 -46.52
CA PRO A 84 -16.71 -28.78 -45.89
C PRO A 84 -17.44 -29.57 -44.76
N GLN A 85 -18.09 -28.81 -43.88
CA GLN A 85 -19.46 -29.02 -43.31
C GLN A 85 -19.79 -30.23 -42.40
N PRO A 86 -20.89 -30.16 -41.60
CA PRO A 86 -21.58 -28.99 -41.06
C PRO A 86 -21.95 -29.08 -39.56
N LEU A 87 -21.99 -27.88 -38.98
CA LEU A 87 -22.73 -27.40 -37.81
C LEU A 87 -24.00 -28.17 -37.42
N ALA A 88 -24.15 -28.46 -36.12
CA ALA A 88 -25.38 -28.15 -35.39
C ALA A 88 -25.16 -28.14 -33.86
N ARG A 89 -25.18 -26.93 -33.30
CA ARG A 89 -25.89 -26.57 -32.06
C ARG A 89 -25.50 -27.31 -30.78
N HIS A 90 -24.50 -26.76 -30.08
CA HIS A 90 -24.62 -26.58 -28.64
C HIS A 90 -24.57 -25.08 -28.33
N VAL A 91 -25.71 -24.57 -27.88
CA VAL A 91 -25.87 -23.26 -27.25
C VAL A 91 -25.17 -23.35 -25.90
N GLY A 92 -23.88 -23.01 -25.88
CA GLY A 92 -23.15 -22.67 -24.67
C GLY A 92 -23.24 -21.16 -24.46
N LEU A 93 -23.55 -20.77 -23.22
CA LEU A 93 -23.62 -19.39 -22.76
C LEU A 93 -22.39 -18.57 -23.22
N PRO A 94 -22.57 -17.26 -23.52
CA PRO A 94 -21.45 -16.36 -23.75
C PRO A 94 -20.62 -16.21 -22.47
N LEU A 95 -19.45 -16.85 -22.45
CA LEU A 95 -18.32 -16.43 -21.62
C LEU A 95 -18.02 -14.96 -21.96
N LEU A 96 -18.45 -14.04 -21.09
CA LEU A 96 -18.00 -12.66 -21.14
C LEU A 96 -16.48 -12.65 -21.02
N LYS A 97 -15.86 -12.13 -22.08
CA LYS A 97 -14.41 -11.98 -22.24
C LYS A 97 -13.81 -11.26 -21.02
N PRO A 98 -12.63 -11.68 -20.51
CA PRO A 98 -11.84 -10.80 -19.66
C PRO A 98 -11.41 -9.58 -20.49
N VAL A 99 -11.94 -8.41 -20.14
CA VAL A 99 -11.43 -7.13 -20.63
C VAL A 99 -10.06 -6.95 -19.97
N LYS A 100 -9.00 -7.04 -20.79
CA LYS A 100 -7.65 -6.64 -20.41
C LYS A 100 -7.69 -5.18 -19.93
N PRO A 101 -7.12 -4.82 -18.77
CA PRO A 101 -6.88 -3.42 -18.44
C PRO A 101 -5.82 -2.88 -19.42
N GLN A 102 -6.26 -2.22 -20.49
CA GLN A 102 -5.39 -1.33 -21.24
C GLN A 102 -5.15 -0.10 -20.37
N SER A 103 -3.94 -0.04 -19.84
CA SER A 103 -3.23 1.14 -19.37
C SER A 103 -3.52 2.35 -20.26
N VAL A 104 -4.36 3.26 -19.79
CA VAL A 104 -4.39 4.65 -20.26
C VAL A 104 -3.73 5.49 -19.18
N ILE A 105 -2.40 5.43 -19.15
CA ILE A 105 -1.58 6.53 -18.64
C ILE A 105 -1.50 7.50 -19.83
N ALA A 106 -2.50 8.37 -19.93
CA ALA A 106 -2.32 9.59 -20.70
C ALA A 106 -1.33 10.46 -19.92
N ALA A 107 -0.23 10.79 -20.57
CA ALA A 107 0.76 11.74 -20.10
C ALA A 107 0.09 13.11 -19.84
N ASN A 108 -0.08 13.46 -18.57
CA ASN A 108 0.09 14.85 -18.17
C ASN A 108 1.60 15.08 -18.04
N LYS A 109 2.16 15.64 -19.13
CA LYS A 109 3.33 16.53 -19.04
C LYS A 109 2.99 17.67 -18.07
N ASP A 110 4.04 18.26 -17.49
CA ASP A 110 4.02 19.32 -16.46
C ASP A 110 3.98 18.82 -15.01
N VAL A 111 4.92 17.93 -14.68
CA VAL A 111 5.58 17.97 -13.36
C VAL A 111 6.75 18.94 -13.47
N SER A 112 6.45 20.25 -13.41
CA SER A 112 7.44 21.21 -12.96
C SER A 112 7.56 21.04 -11.44
N LEU A 113 8.69 20.48 -11.01
CA LEU A 113 9.16 20.57 -9.63
C LEU A 113 9.13 22.05 -9.20
N PRO A 114 8.44 22.45 -8.12
CA PRO A 114 8.80 23.68 -7.46
C PRO A 114 10.06 23.40 -6.63
N SER A 115 11.20 23.58 -7.28
CA SER A 115 12.44 23.93 -6.61
C SER A 115 12.27 25.29 -5.93
N TYR A 116 12.90 25.44 -4.75
CA TYR A 116 13.03 26.65 -3.93
C TYR A 116 11.75 27.01 -3.12
N ILE A 117 11.79 27.46 -1.86
CA ILE A 117 12.64 28.51 -1.27
C ILE A 117 12.68 28.31 0.27
N SER A 118 13.89 28.37 0.79
CA SER A 118 14.26 28.70 2.16
C SER A 118 13.69 30.05 2.62
N SER A 119 13.40 30.16 3.92
CA SER A 119 13.33 31.40 4.70
C SER A 119 11.93 31.93 5.05
N SER A 120 11.75 32.05 6.37
CA SER A 120 11.33 33.27 7.04
C SER A 120 9.89 33.79 6.86
N ALA A 121 9.21 33.77 8.00
CA ALA A 121 8.36 34.85 8.51
C ALA A 121 6.91 34.94 8.00
N VAL A 122 5.99 34.20 8.62
CA VAL A 122 4.63 34.73 8.87
C VAL A 122 4.07 34.17 10.19
N LYS A 123 3.77 35.07 11.14
CA LYS A 123 3.04 34.82 12.39
C LYS A 123 1.69 34.12 12.13
N PRO A 124 1.21 33.19 12.96
CA PRO A 124 -0.18 32.76 12.88
C PRO A 124 -1.10 33.85 13.46
N LYS A 125 -1.63 34.71 12.59
CA LYS A 125 -2.87 35.45 12.87
C LYS A 125 -4.03 34.45 12.74
N LYS A 126 -4.82 34.36 13.82
CA LYS A 126 -6.21 33.87 13.97
C LYS A 126 -6.78 32.94 12.88
N PRO A 127 -7.40 31.80 13.24
CA PRO A 127 -8.05 30.92 12.27
C PRO A 127 -9.18 31.67 11.57
N ALA A 128 -8.99 31.92 10.27
CA ALA A 128 -10.07 32.36 9.40
C ALA A 128 -11.04 31.18 9.22
N LYS A 129 -12.35 31.48 9.34
CA LYS A 129 -13.45 30.55 9.04
C LYS A 129 -13.28 30.01 7.62
N THR A 130 -12.79 28.78 7.48
CA THR A 130 -12.83 28.08 6.21
C THR A 130 -14.28 27.69 5.93
N GLN A 131 -14.76 28.25 4.84
CA GLN A 131 -16.12 28.18 4.35
C GLN A 131 -16.55 26.72 4.13
N ALA A 132 -17.86 26.50 4.30
CA ALA A 132 -18.55 25.27 4.00
C ALA A 132 -18.02 24.64 2.70
N ILE A 133 -17.41 23.47 2.83
CA ILE A 133 -17.20 22.56 1.70
C ILE A 133 -18.60 22.28 1.17
N LYS A 134 -18.89 22.82 -0.01
CA LYS A 134 -20.09 22.50 -0.79
C LYS A 134 -20.21 21.00 -0.82
N GLU A 135 -21.31 20.54 -0.26
CA GLU A 135 -21.87 19.21 -0.36
C GLU A 135 -21.72 18.71 -1.80
N ILE A 136 -20.71 17.87 -2.04
CA ILE A 136 -20.59 17.12 -3.28
C ILE A 136 -21.75 16.14 -3.22
N LYS A 137 -22.84 16.48 -3.90
CA LYS A 137 -23.94 15.58 -4.19
C LYS A 137 -23.35 14.40 -4.96
N HIS A 138 -23.05 13.32 -4.27
CA HIS A 138 -22.92 12.03 -4.90
C HIS A 138 -24.31 11.66 -5.38
N GLU A 139 -24.59 11.89 -6.67
CA GLU A 139 -25.64 11.15 -7.34
C GLU A 139 -25.33 9.66 -7.12
N PRO A 140 -26.26 8.90 -6.52
CA PRO A 140 -26.06 7.48 -6.39
C PRO A 140 -26.01 6.92 -7.80
N VAL A 141 -24.84 6.47 -8.23
CA VAL A 141 -24.75 5.49 -9.32
C VAL A 141 -25.56 4.30 -8.83
N VAL A 142 -26.82 4.23 -9.27
CA VAL A 142 -27.71 3.10 -9.05
C VAL A 142 -27.13 1.96 -9.87
N VAL A 143 -26.12 1.30 -9.30
CA VAL A 143 -25.84 -0.08 -9.64
C VAL A 143 -27.12 -0.78 -9.26
N ALA A 144 -27.93 -1.14 -10.27
CA ALA A 144 -29.09 -1.98 -10.08
C ALA A 144 -28.56 -3.26 -9.41
N VAL A 145 -28.67 -3.30 -8.08
CA VAL A 145 -28.46 -4.51 -7.28
C VAL A 145 -29.63 -5.39 -7.69
N VAL A 146 -29.48 -6.07 -8.83
CA VAL A 146 -30.31 -7.22 -9.19
C VAL A 146 -30.10 -8.16 -8.03
N LYS A 147 -31.08 -8.24 -7.12
CA LYS A 147 -31.00 -9.08 -5.94
C LYS A 147 -31.04 -10.51 -6.45
N PRO A 148 -29.90 -11.22 -6.57
CA PRO A 148 -29.88 -12.53 -7.20
C PRO A 148 -30.75 -13.51 -6.40
N GLU A 149 -30.89 -13.30 -5.09
CA GLU A 149 -31.79 -14.07 -4.22
C GLU A 149 -33.27 -13.97 -4.61
N GLU A 150 -33.76 -12.79 -5.02
CA GLU A 150 -35.16 -12.64 -5.43
C GLU A 150 -35.40 -13.35 -6.77
N THR A 151 -34.43 -13.28 -7.69
CA THR A 151 -34.47 -14.01 -8.98
C THR A 151 -34.41 -15.53 -8.78
N ILE A 152 -33.51 -16.02 -7.92
CA ILE A 152 -33.34 -17.46 -7.65
C ILE A 152 -34.57 -18.05 -6.93
N ASN A 153 -35.17 -17.32 -5.99
CA ASN A 153 -36.39 -17.79 -5.33
C ASN A 153 -37.59 -17.88 -6.29
N HIS A 154 -37.68 -16.98 -7.26
CA HIS A 154 -38.72 -17.00 -8.29
C HIS A 154 -38.53 -18.18 -9.27
N GLU A 155 -37.29 -18.50 -9.64
CA GLU A 155 -36.97 -19.66 -10.48
C GLU A 155 -37.23 -21.00 -9.76
N LEU A 156 -36.91 -21.10 -8.47
CA LEU A 156 -37.25 -22.28 -7.66
C LEU A 156 -38.77 -22.49 -7.53
N SER A 157 -39.55 -21.41 -7.48
CA SER A 157 -41.02 -21.49 -7.46
C SER A 157 -41.57 -22.00 -8.80
N LYS A 158 -41.04 -21.52 -9.93
CA LYS A 158 -41.42 -22.00 -11.26
C LYS A 158 -41.12 -23.49 -11.46
N LEU A 159 -39.94 -23.94 -11.03
CA LEU A 159 -39.59 -25.36 -11.11
C LEU A 159 -40.50 -26.26 -10.26
N ALA A 160 -41.03 -25.74 -9.14
CA ALA A 160 -41.99 -26.47 -8.31
C ALA A 160 -43.35 -26.63 -9.02
N GLU A 161 -43.80 -25.61 -9.75
CA GLU A 161 -45.01 -25.67 -10.57
C GLU A 161 -44.84 -26.62 -11.76
N GLU A 162 -43.72 -26.55 -12.48
CA GLU A 162 -43.41 -27.43 -13.62
C GLU A 162 -43.34 -28.91 -13.20
N LYS A 163 -42.73 -29.19 -12.03
CA LYS A 163 -42.69 -30.54 -11.47
C LYS A 163 -44.09 -31.08 -11.19
N LYS A 164 -45.00 -30.25 -10.69
CA LYS A 164 -46.39 -30.65 -10.41
C LYS A 164 -47.13 -31.01 -11.70
N VAL A 165 -46.98 -30.20 -12.75
CA VAL A 165 -47.59 -30.46 -14.06
C VAL A 165 -47.11 -31.80 -14.64
N ILE A 166 -45.81 -32.10 -14.54
CA ILE A 166 -45.23 -33.37 -15.01
C ILE A 166 -45.71 -34.57 -14.18
N GLU A 167 -45.92 -34.38 -12.88
CA GLU A 167 -46.45 -35.42 -11.99
C GLU A 167 -47.93 -35.74 -12.31
N ASP A 168 -48.74 -34.72 -12.57
CA ASP A 168 -50.13 -34.87 -13.01
C ASP A 168 -50.22 -35.55 -14.39
N GLU A 169 -49.34 -35.19 -15.33
CA GLU A 169 -49.28 -35.83 -16.66
C GLU A 169 -48.82 -37.30 -16.58
N LYS A 170 -47.91 -37.64 -15.66
CA LYS A 170 -47.52 -39.03 -15.40
C LYS A 170 -48.71 -39.88 -14.95
N VAL A 171 -49.54 -39.35 -14.06
CA VAL A 171 -50.74 -40.04 -13.57
C VAL A 171 -51.74 -40.23 -14.69
N ARG A 172 -51.98 -39.19 -15.51
CA ARG A 172 -52.87 -39.27 -16.68
C ARG A 172 -52.42 -40.37 -17.65
N LEU A 173 -51.15 -40.38 -18.04
CA LEU A 173 -50.60 -41.35 -18.99
C LEU A 173 -50.62 -42.79 -18.43
N LYS A 174 -50.46 -42.99 -17.12
CA LYS A 174 -50.61 -44.31 -16.49
C LYS A 174 -52.04 -44.83 -16.57
N ASN A 175 -53.02 -43.97 -16.28
CA ASN A 175 -54.44 -44.33 -16.35
C ASN A 175 -54.86 -44.65 -17.79
N GLU A 176 -54.42 -43.84 -18.76
CA GLU A 176 -54.65 -44.11 -20.20
C GLU A 176 -54.03 -45.44 -20.64
N LYS A 177 -52.81 -45.74 -20.18
CA LYS A 177 -52.13 -47.01 -20.48
C LYS A 177 -52.91 -48.19 -19.91
N GLN A 178 -53.34 -48.11 -18.65
CA GLN A 178 -54.10 -49.17 -18.00
C GLN A 178 -55.43 -49.44 -18.73
N LEU A 179 -56.14 -48.39 -19.14
CA LEU A 179 -57.39 -48.54 -19.91
C LEU A 179 -57.17 -49.26 -21.25
N VAL A 180 -56.08 -48.94 -21.96
CA VAL A 180 -55.74 -49.59 -23.23
C VAL A 180 -55.30 -51.05 -23.02
N GLU A 181 -54.60 -51.36 -21.92
CA GLU A 181 -54.25 -52.73 -21.53
C GLU A 181 -55.50 -53.56 -21.16
N GLU A 182 -56.47 -52.96 -20.48
CA GLU A 182 -57.77 -53.58 -20.19
C GLU A 182 -58.57 -53.86 -21.47
N GLN A 183 -58.60 -52.93 -22.44
CA GLN A 183 -59.21 -53.13 -23.75
C GLN A 183 -58.53 -54.27 -24.53
N LEU A 184 -57.20 -54.33 -24.52
CA LEU A 184 -56.44 -55.40 -25.16
C LEU A 184 -56.77 -56.77 -24.55
N GLN A 185 -56.97 -56.82 -23.22
CA GLN A 185 -57.31 -58.05 -22.52
C GLN A 185 -58.74 -58.52 -22.86
N GLN A 186 -59.71 -57.60 -22.94
CA GLN A 186 -61.08 -57.92 -23.36
C GLN A 186 -61.11 -58.54 -24.77
N ILE A 187 -60.39 -57.94 -25.74
CA ILE A 187 -60.31 -58.47 -27.12
C ILE A 187 -59.64 -59.85 -27.15
N LYS A 188 -58.59 -60.07 -26.34
CA LYS A 188 -57.94 -61.38 -26.24
C LYS A 188 -58.88 -62.46 -25.70
N ASP A 189 -59.69 -62.12 -24.70
CA ASP A 189 -60.62 -63.07 -24.09
C ASP A 189 -61.86 -63.31 -24.98
N GLU A 190 -62.31 -62.33 -25.76
CA GLU A 190 -63.28 -62.51 -26.84
C GLU A 190 -62.75 -63.43 -27.95
N LYS A 191 -61.49 -63.23 -28.38
CA LYS A 191 -60.83 -64.11 -29.36
C LYS A 191 -60.81 -65.57 -28.89
N LYS A 192 -60.55 -65.82 -27.61
CA LYS A 192 -60.60 -67.18 -27.02
C LYS A 192 -62.01 -67.79 -27.04
N LYS A 193 -63.06 -66.97 -26.77
CA LYS A 193 -64.46 -67.42 -26.81
C LYS A 193 -64.90 -67.77 -28.24
N ILE A 194 -64.42 -67.04 -29.24
CA ILE A 194 -64.70 -67.32 -30.66
C ILE A 194 -64.02 -68.61 -31.11
N ALA A 195 -62.79 -68.87 -30.66
CA ALA A 195 -62.02 -70.07 -31.01
C ALA A 195 -62.54 -71.38 -30.38
N SER A 196 -63.43 -71.31 -29.38
CA SER A 196 -64.00 -72.47 -28.69
C SER A 196 -65.39 -72.91 -29.21
N SER A 197 -65.89 -72.29 -30.28
CA SER A 197 -67.13 -72.67 -30.96
C SER A 197 -66.86 -73.58 -32.18
N PRO A 198 -67.54 -74.74 -32.33
CA PRO A 198 -67.27 -75.73 -33.39
C PRO A 198 -67.84 -75.41 -34.79
N GLN A 199 -68.48 -74.25 -35.01
CA GLN A 199 -68.98 -73.82 -36.34
C GLN A 199 -68.20 -72.60 -36.84
N VAL A 200 -67.15 -72.83 -37.64
CA VAL A 200 -66.36 -71.78 -38.29
C VAL A 200 -66.97 -71.51 -39.67
N SER A 201 -67.77 -70.44 -39.80
CA SER A 201 -68.21 -69.88 -41.07
C SER A 201 -67.22 -68.81 -41.57
N SER A 202 -67.31 -68.40 -42.84
CA SER A 202 -66.49 -67.30 -43.40
C SER A 202 -66.64 -65.96 -42.65
N GLU A 203 -67.69 -65.79 -41.86
CA GLU A 203 -67.93 -64.63 -41.00
C GLU A 203 -67.07 -64.66 -39.71
N ALA A 204 -66.73 -65.85 -39.22
CA ALA A 204 -65.85 -66.02 -38.06
C ALA A 204 -64.39 -65.66 -38.40
N GLU A 205 -63.94 -65.99 -39.62
CA GLU A 205 -62.59 -65.65 -40.10
C GLU A 205 -62.41 -64.12 -40.24
N GLN A 206 -63.43 -63.40 -40.72
CA GLN A 206 -63.39 -61.94 -40.79
C GLN A 206 -63.32 -61.27 -39.41
N ARG A 207 -64.04 -61.80 -38.40
CA ARG A 207 -63.97 -61.29 -37.02
C ARG A 207 -62.61 -61.56 -36.37
N ILE A 208 -61.98 -62.70 -36.67
CA ILE A 208 -60.61 -63.01 -36.21
C ILE A 208 -59.60 -62.02 -36.82
N LEU A 209 -59.68 -61.78 -38.14
CA LEU A 209 -58.77 -60.86 -38.82
C LEU A 209 -58.92 -59.41 -38.32
N GLN A 210 -60.14 -58.97 -38.00
CA GLN A 210 -60.38 -57.65 -37.41
C GLN A 210 -59.82 -57.56 -35.98
N SER A 211 -60.02 -58.60 -35.16
CA SER A 211 -59.44 -58.65 -33.80
C SER A 211 -57.90 -58.61 -33.81
N GLU A 212 -57.26 -59.11 -34.87
CA GLU A 212 -55.80 -59.03 -35.07
C GLU A 212 -55.32 -57.63 -35.42
N LYS A 213 -56.07 -56.89 -36.25
CA LYS A 213 -55.79 -55.49 -36.52
C LYS A 213 -55.95 -54.63 -35.26
N ASP A 214 -57.03 -54.83 -34.52
CA ASP A 214 -57.31 -54.06 -33.29
C ASP A 214 -56.28 -54.37 -32.20
N THR A 215 -55.81 -55.62 -32.07
CA THR A 215 -54.72 -55.96 -31.14
C THR A 215 -53.39 -55.32 -31.51
N ILE A 216 -53.04 -55.25 -32.80
CA ILE A 216 -51.82 -54.57 -33.27
C ILE A 216 -51.91 -53.06 -33.00
N GLU A 217 -53.06 -52.44 -33.25
CA GLU A 217 -53.27 -51.01 -33.01
C GLU A 217 -53.21 -50.65 -31.51
N LEU A 218 -53.85 -51.46 -30.66
CA LEU A 218 -53.76 -51.28 -29.20
C LEU A 218 -52.34 -51.54 -28.67
N GLN A 219 -51.61 -52.52 -29.21
CA GLN A 219 -50.20 -52.74 -28.86
C GLN A 219 -49.31 -51.54 -29.24
N LYS A 220 -49.54 -50.95 -30.43
CA LYS A 220 -48.85 -49.73 -30.84
C LYS A 220 -49.16 -48.57 -29.90
N LYS A 221 -50.42 -48.39 -29.51
CA LYS A 221 -50.85 -47.36 -28.56
C LYS A 221 -50.24 -47.55 -27.17
N ILE A 222 -50.09 -48.79 -26.70
CA ILE A 222 -49.38 -49.10 -25.45
C ILE A 222 -47.90 -48.72 -25.55
N ALA A 223 -47.23 -49.04 -26.66
CA ALA A 223 -45.82 -48.67 -26.89
C ALA A 223 -45.64 -47.14 -26.93
N ASP A 224 -46.55 -46.42 -27.58
CA ASP A 224 -46.54 -44.95 -27.63
C ASP A 224 -46.75 -44.34 -26.23
N LEU A 225 -47.66 -44.90 -25.41
CA LEU A 225 -47.88 -44.46 -24.04
C LEU A 225 -46.69 -44.79 -23.12
N GLN A 226 -46.03 -45.93 -23.32
CA GLN A 226 -44.79 -46.27 -22.62
C GLN A 226 -43.66 -45.29 -22.96
N ASN A 227 -43.49 -44.92 -24.23
CA ASN A 227 -42.51 -43.92 -24.65
C ASN A 227 -42.79 -42.55 -24.01
N LYS A 228 -44.06 -42.09 -24.00
CA LYS A 228 -44.44 -40.83 -23.33
C LYS A 228 -44.14 -40.85 -21.83
N LEU A 229 -44.41 -41.97 -21.14
CA LEU A 229 -44.07 -42.12 -19.73
C LEU A 229 -42.57 -42.04 -19.46
N VAL A 230 -41.73 -42.60 -20.34
CA VAL A 230 -40.27 -42.52 -20.24
C VAL A 230 -39.79 -41.07 -20.39
N VAL A 231 -40.35 -40.31 -21.35
CA VAL A 231 -40.03 -38.88 -21.53
C VAL A 231 -40.37 -38.07 -20.27
N VAL A 232 -41.57 -38.27 -19.71
CA VAL A 232 -42.00 -37.62 -18.46
C VAL A 232 -41.08 -37.95 -17.28
N GLU A 233 -40.54 -39.17 -17.20
CA GLU A 233 -39.56 -39.54 -16.18
C GLU A 233 -38.20 -38.89 -16.38
N LEU A 234 -37.76 -38.70 -17.64
CA LEU A 234 -36.53 -37.97 -17.95
C LEU A 234 -36.66 -36.49 -17.60
N ASP A 235 -37.79 -35.86 -17.90
CA ASP A 235 -38.01 -34.44 -17.56
C ASP A 235 -38.13 -34.23 -16.05
N LYS A 236 -38.73 -35.16 -15.31
CA LYS A 236 -38.71 -35.15 -13.83
C LYS A 236 -37.28 -35.21 -13.26
N LYS A 237 -36.37 -35.94 -13.90
CA LYS A 237 -34.95 -35.99 -13.49
C LYS A 237 -34.23 -34.68 -13.77
N LYS A 238 -34.42 -34.08 -14.96
CA LYS A 238 -33.83 -32.77 -15.31
C LYS A 238 -34.25 -31.67 -14.34
N LEU A 239 -35.54 -31.58 -14.00
CA LEU A 239 -36.03 -30.58 -13.04
C LEU A 239 -35.44 -30.76 -11.62
N ALA A 240 -35.14 -32.01 -11.22
CA ALA A 240 -34.50 -32.27 -9.93
C ALA A 240 -33.03 -31.81 -9.91
N GLU A 241 -32.31 -31.97 -11.02
CA GLU A 241 -30.94 -31.49 -11.18
C GLU A 241 -30.87 -29.95 -11.25
N GLU A 242 -31.76 -29.31 -11.99
CA GLU A 242 -31.84 -27.84 -12.09
C GLU A 242 -32.16 -27.20 -10.73
N LYS A 243 -33.10 -27.79 -9.96
CA LYS A 243 -33.40 -27.34 -8.61
C LYS A 243 -32.17 -27.39 -7.70
N LYS A 244 -31.40 -28.48 -7.78
CA LYS A 244 -30.19 -28.65 -6.96
C LYS A 244 -29.14 -27.58 -7.27
N LEU A 245 -28.92 -27.28 -8.55
CA LEU A 245 -27.97 -26.26 -9.00
C LEU A 245 -28.36 -24.85 -8.52
N LEU A 246 -29.66 -24.53 -8.51
CA LEU A 246 -30.16 -23.24 -8.01
C LEU A 246 -30.03 -23.11 -6.49
N GLU A 247 -30.25 -24.18 -5.73
CA GLU A 247 -30.05 -24.18 -4.27
C GLU A 247 -28.58 -23.99 -3.88
N GLU A 248 -27.66 -24.63 -4.60
CA GLU A 248 -26.20 -24.42 -4.42
C GLU A 248 -25.80 -22.97 -4.75
N SER A 249 -26.34 -22.42 -5.84
CA SER A 249 -26.10 -21.02 -6.24
C SER A 249 -26.63 -20.01 -5.21
N LYS A 250 -27.79 -20.29 -4.60
CA LYS A 250 -28.35 -19.47 -3.51
C LYS A 250 -27.43 -19.46 -2.29
N LYS A 251 -26.97 -20.64 -1.87
CA LYS A 251 -26.07 -20.77 -0.73
C LYS A 251 -24.77 -19.99 -0.94
N GLN A 252 -24.20 -20.06 -2.15
CA GLN A 252 -22.98 -19.33 -2.48
C GLN A 252 -23.20 -17.82 -2.48
N ALA A 253 -24.34 -17.33 -2.99
CA ALA A 253 -24.67 -15.91 -2.96
C ALA A 253 -24.86 -15.37 -1.53
N GLU A 254 -25.40 -16.18 -0.61
CA GLU A 254 -25.50 -15.82 0.82
C GLU A 254 -24.12 -15.76 1.49
N GLU A 255 -23.23 -16.73 1.20
CA GLU A 255 -21.86 -16.74 1.71
C GLU A 255 -21.04 -15.54 1.20
N ASP A 256 -21.17 -15.19 -0.08
CA ASP A 256 -20.51 -14.03 -0.70
C ASP A 256 -20.96 -12.72 -0.06
N LYS A 257 -22.25 -12.60 0.29
CA LYS A 257 -22.76 -11.44 1.04
C LYS A 257 -22.16 -11.33 2.43
N VAL A 258 -22.04 -12.44 3.15
CA VAL A 258 -21.45 -12.47 4.49
C VAL A 258 -19.97 -12.06 4.42
N MET A 259 -19.22 -12.56 3.43
CA MET A 259 -17.83 -12.17 3.21
C MET A 259 -17.68 -10.68 2.83
N ALA A 260 -18.54 -10.17 1.95
CA ALA A 260 -18.50 -8.76 1.55
C ALA A 260 -18.82 -7.81 2.71
N VAL A 261 -19.76 -8.16 3.58
CA VAL A 261 -20.09 -7.37 4.79
C VAL A 261 -18.94 -7.41 5.79
N ARG A 262 -18.29 -8.56 5.97
CA ARG A 262 -17.12 -8.71 6.86
C ARG A 262 -15.93 -7.87 6.36
N GLY A 263 -15.60 -7.93 5.07
CA GLY A 263 -14.53 -7.13 4.48
C GLY A 263 -14.77 -5.62 4.58
N LYS A 264 -16.02 -5.15 4.44
CA LYS A 264 -16.37 -3.73 4.66
C LYS A 264 -16.14 -3.28 6.10
N LYS A 265 -16.47 -4.11 7.10
CA LYS A 265 -16.25 -3.78 8.52
C LYS A 265 -14.77 -3.76 8.89
N GLU A 266 -13.97 -4.67 8.33
CA GLU A 266 -12.52 -4.72 8.57
C GLU A 266 -11.82 -3.50 7.94
N THR A 267 -12.12 -3.19 6.68
CA THR A 267 -11.58 -1.98 6.01
C THR A 267 -12.02 -0.67 6.68
N GLU A 268 -13.23 -0.59 7.25
CA GLU A 268 -13.66 0.57 8.02
C GLU A 268 -12.90 0.72 9.35
N LYS A 269 -12.60 -0.40 10.03
CA LYS A 269 -11.78 -0.38 11.25
C LYS A 269 -10.35 0.08 10.95
N GLU A 270 -9.74 -0.44 9.90
CA GLU A 270 -8.41 -0.02 9.44
C GLU A 270 -8.37 1.46 9.06
N ARG A 271 -9.40 1.97 8.38
CA ARG A 271 -9.48 3.41 8.08
C ARG A 271 -9.53 4.25 9.35
N LYS A 272 -10.29 3.82 10.37
CA LYS A 272 -10.38 4.54 11.66
C LYS A 272 -9.05 4.49 12.43
N THR A 273 -8.29 3.39 12.39
CA THR A 273 -6.97 3.33 13.03
C THR A 273 -5.97 4.23 12.31
N VAL A 274 -5.93 4.19 10.98
CA VAL A 274 -5.03 5.05 10.18
C VAL A 274 -5.32 6.54 10.40
N VAL A 275 -6.58 6.95 10.50
CA VAL A 275 -6.93 8.36 10.81
C VAL A 275 -6.42 8.75 12.20
N LYS A 276 -6.65 7.93 13.22
CA LYS A 276 -6.14 8.18 14.58
C LYS A 276 -4.62 8.28 14.63
N GLU A 277 -3.91 7.43 13.88
CA GLU A 277 -2.44 7.47 13.81
C GLU A 277 -1.94 8.75 13.13
N LYS A 278 -2.61 9.21 12.06
CA LYS A 278 -2.30 10.50 11.41
C LYS A 278 -2.50 11.68 12.36
N ASP A 279 -3.60 11.68 13.11
CA ASP A 279 -3.88 12.73 14.10
C ASP A 279 -2.84 12.71 15.23
N LEU A 280 -2.48 11.52 15.74
CA LEU A 280 -1.41 11.34 16.72
C LEU A 280 -0.05 11.81 16.19
N TYR A 281 0.24 11.57 14.92
CA TYR A 281 1.48 12.04 14.29
C TYR A 281 1.51 13.57 14.20
N GLN A 282 0.41 14.20 13.78
CA GLN A 282 0.30 15.66 13.74
C GLN A 282 0.45 16.29 15.13
N GLU A 283 -0.20 15.73 16.15
CA GLU A 283 -0.09 16.20 17.53
C GLU A 283 1.34 16.06 18.08
N ARG A 284 2.01 14.94 17.78
CA ARG A 284 3.43 14.75 18.13
C ARG A 284 4.33 15.75 17.41
N SER A 285 4.07 16.02 16.13
CA SER A 285 4.81 17.03 15.35
C SER A 285 4.70 18.41 15.98
N LEU A 286 3.47 18.84 16.31
CA LEU A 286 3.22 20.12 16.98
C LEU A 286 3.97 20.22 18.32
N ARG A 287 3.95 19.15 19.14
CA ARG A 287 4.71 19.12 20.41
C ARG A 287 6.23 19.20 20.20
N VAL A 288 6.75 18.62 19.12
CA VAL A 288 8.18 18.73 18.78
C VAL A 288 8.52 20.17 18.36
N GLU A 289 7.69 20.80 17.53
CA GLU A 289 7.84 22.20 17.13
C GLU A 289 7.81 23.16 18.33
N GLU A 290 6.87 22.97 19.26
CA GLU A 290 6.80 23.73 20.51
C GLU A 290 8.08 23.57 21.34
N ARG A 291 8.59 22.34 21.48
CA ARG A 291 9.85 22.08 22.19
C ARG A 291 11.04 22.73 21.52
N ILE A 292 11.11 22.69 20.18
CA ILE A 292 12.17 23.37 19.42
C ILE A 292 12.10 24.88 19.68
N SER A 293 10.91 25.49 19.68
CA SER A 293 10.73 26.91 20.01
C SER A 293 11.24 27.24 21.41
N LEU A 294 10.90 26.43 22.43
CA LEU A 294 11.36 26.64 23.80
C LEU A 294 12.89 26.54 23.93
N ILE A 295 13.50 25.59 23.20
CA ILE A 295 14.96 25.44 23.16
C ILE A 295 15.59 26.65 22.50
N MET A 296 15.07 27.10 21.35
CA MET A 296 15.58 28.27 20.64
C MET A 296 15.46 29.54 21.50
N ASP A 297 14.38 29.71 22.26
CA ASP A 297 14.21 30.83 23.18
C ASP A 297 15.21 30.79 24.35
N ALA A 298 15.55 29.60 24.85
CA ALA A 298 16.57 29.43 25.87
C ALA A 298 17.96 29.80 25.32
N TYR A 299 18.33 29.29 24.14
CA TYR A 299 19.59 29.65 23.48
C TYR A 299 19.69 31.14 23.17
N ASN A 300 18.59 31.78 22.76
CA ASN A 300 18.58 33.21 22.51
C ASN A 300 18.93 34.01 23.78
N LYS A 301 18.31 33.66 24.91
CA LYS A 301 18.61 34.30 26.21
C LYS A 301 20.06 34.08 26.63
N GLU A 302 20.57 32.85 26.49
CA GLU A 302 21.98 32.55 26.81
C GLU A 302 22.94 33.33 25.92
N SER A 303 22.63 33.45 24.63
CA SER A 303 23.42 34.23 23.69
C SER A 303 23.43 35.72 24.06
N ASP A 304 22.29 36.31 24.41
CA ASP A 304 22.22 37.71 24.86
C ASP A 304 23.10 37.97 26.09
N TYR A 305 23.11 37.05 27.07
CA TYR A 305 23.99 37.14 28.23
C TYR A 305 25.48 37.04 27.85
N ALA A 306 25.83 36.11 26.96
CA ALA A 306 27.21 35.94 26.50
C ALA A 306 27.73 37.17 25.75
N ILE A 307 26.91 37.77 24.87
CA ILE A 307 27.24 39.01 24.16
C ILE A 307 27.47 40.16 25.14
N ALA A 308 26.61 40.30 26.16
CA ALA A 308 26.77 41.34 27.18
C ALA A 308 28.07 41.17 27.98
N ASP A 309 28.43 39.93 28.33
CA ASP A 309 29.68 39.60 29.01
C ASP A 309 30.91 39.86 28.14
N ALA A 310 30.85 39.52 26.86
CA ALA A 310 31.92 39.80 25.90
C ALA A 310 32.15 41.31 25.75
N LYS A 311 31.08 42.10 25.62
CA LYS A 311 31.15 43.57 25.57
C LYS A 311 31.80 44.16 26.82
N LYS A 312 31.47 43.65 28.01
CA LYS A 312 32.12 44.05 29.27
C LYS A 312 33.61 43.66 29.30
N ALA A 313 33.97 42.47 28.83
CA ALA A 313 35.35 42.01 28.76
C ALA A 313 36.20 42.89 27.84
N ILE A 314 35.70 43.21 26.64
CA ILE A 314 36.38 44.12 25.69
C ILE A 314 36.56 45.51 26.31
N ALA A 315 35.54 46.04 26.98
CA ALA A 315 35.65 47.33 27.67
C ALA A 315 36.75 47.33 28.75
N ARG A 316 36.87 46.26 29.53
CA ARG A 316 37.95 46.10 30.52
C ARG A 316 39.33 45.99 29.87
N ALA A 317 39.45 45.24 28.78
CA ALA A 317 40.68 45.14 28.01
C ALA A 317 41.13 46.50 27.48
N LYS A 318 40.20 47.31 26.94
CA LYS A 318 40.47 48.69 26.52
C LYS A 318 40.95 49.57 27.67
N ALA A 319 40.29 49.49 28.82
CA ALA A 319 40.68 50.23 30.02
C ALA A 319 42.07 49.84 30.55
N ALA A 320 42.49 48.59 30.31
CA ALA A 320 43.84 48.10 30.64
C ALA A 320 44.90 48.46 29.59
N GLU A 321 44.61 49.41 28.69
CA GLU A 321 45.50 49.84 27.59
C GLU A 321 45.86 48.71 26.62
N ALA A 322 45.04 47.66 26.49
CA ALA A 322 45.31 46.57 25.54
C ALA A 322 45.43 47.06 24.09
N ALA A 323 44.79 48.17 23.73
CA ALA A 323 44.96 48.80 22.41
C ALA A 323 46.41 49.23 22.12
N LYS A 324 47.21 49.51 23.16
CA LYS A 324 48.62 49.92 23.05
C LYS A 324 49.57 48.73 23.16
N TYR A 325 49.29 47.79 24.06
CA TYR A 325 50.21 46.70 24.38
C TYR A 325 49.87 45.36 23.71
N GLU A 326 48.60 45.12 23.36
CA GLU A 326 48.06 43.90 22.75
C GLU A 326 46.96 44.19 21.70
N PRO A 327 47.24 44.99 20.66
CA PRO A 327 46.22 45.43 19.70
C PRO A 327 45.63 44.29 18.87
N VAL A 328 46.41 43.25 18.56
CA VAL A 328 45.97 42.11 17.74
C VAL A 328 44.88 41.33 18.46
N TRP A 329 45.11 40.96 19.72
CA TRP A 329 44.16 40.20 20.53
C TRP A 329 42.88 40.99 20.81
N LEU A 330 43.00 42.32 20.99
CA LEU A 330 41.84 43.19 21.13
C LEU A 330 41.00 43.23 19.84
N LYS A 331 41.65 43.32 18.67
CA LYS A 331 40.97 43.31 17.37
C LYS A 331 40.28 41.98 17.10
N GLU A 332 40.94 40.86 17.38
CA GLU A 332 40.33 39.53 17.22
C GLU A 332 39.13 39.32 18.16
N ALA A 333 39.15 39.90 19.37
CA ALA A 333 38.01 39.88 20.27
C ALA A 333 36.83 40.71 19.73
N GLU A 334 37.11 41.88 19.12
CA GLU A 334 36.09 42.71 18.48
C GLU A 334 35.49 42.04 17.24
N GLU A 335 36.31 41.43 16.39
CA GLU A 335 35.85 40.66 15.22
C GLU A 335 34.97 39.47 15.63
N ALA A 336 35.35 38.74 16.68
CA ALA A 336 34.52 37.65 17.21
C ALA A 336 33.19 38.15 17.77
N LEU A 337 33.15 39.35 18.36
CA LEU A 337 31.90 39.97 18.81
C LEU A 337 31.01 40.38 17.62
N GLU A 338 31.59 40.89 16.53
CA GLU A 338 30.84 41.22 15.31
C GLU A 338 30.24 39.97 14.66
N LEU A 339 30.99 38.87 14.61
CA LEU A 339 30.49 37.57 14.14
C LEU A 339 29.34 37.06 15.01
N SER A 340 29.43 37.25 16.32
CA SER A 340 28.34 36.94 17.25
C SER A 340 27.09 37.78 16.96
N ASP A 341 27.22 39.11 16.86
CA ASP A 341 26.09 40.01 16.56
C ASP A 341 25.48 39.70 15.16
N ALA A 342 26.27 39.27 14.19
CA ALA A 342 25.78 38.82 12.87
C ALA A 342 25.01 37.48 12.95
N ALA A 343 25.53 36.51 13.69
CA ALA A 343 24.85 35.23 13.93
C ALA A 343 23.54 35.42 14.71
N GLN A 344 23.52 36.34 15.69
CA GLN A 344 22.33 36.73 16.45
C GLN A 344 21.24 37.29 15.53
N LYS A 345 21.61 38.19 14.60
CA LYS A 345 20.67 38.73 13.59
C LYS A 345 20.15 37.64 12.65
N ALA A 346 20.97 36.65 12.34
CA ALA A 346 20.58 35.48 11.55
C ALA A 346 19.73 34.45 12.33
N LYS A 347 19.49 34.68 13.63
CA LYS A 347 18.83 33.74 14.56
C LYS A 347 19.56 32.41 14.73
N ASP A 348 20.85 32.39 14.43
CA ASP A 348 21.73 31.25 14.72
C ASP A 348 22.33 31.44 16.12
N TYR A 349 21.49 31.24 17.13
CA TYR A 349 21.83 31.50 18.53
C TYR A 349 22.98 30.61 19.03
N GLY A 350 23.13 29.41 18.47
CA GLY A 350 24.24 28.50 18.77
C GLY A 350 25.58 29.07 18.32
N LYS A 351 25.70 29.52 17.07
CA LYS A 351 26.92 30.18 16.59
C LYS A 351 27.17 31.50 17.31
N SER A 352 26.11 32.27 17.52
CA SER A 352 26.18 33.54 18.26
C SER A 352 26.79 33.36 19.65
N LEU A 353 26.34 32.35 20.39
CA LEU A 353 26.85 32.00 21.72
C LEU A 353 28.35 31.63 21.67
N VAL A 354 28.75 30.76 20.74
CA VAL A 354 30.16 30.33 20.61
C VAL A 354 31.08 31.50 20.32
N SER A 355 30.73 32.35 19.34
CA SER A 355 31.53 33.53 18.98
C SER A 355 31.59 34.57 20.10
N ALA A 356 30.51 34.73 20.89
CA ALA A 356 30.52 35.62 22.07
C ALA A 356 31.47 35.11 23.17
N VAL A 357 31.49 33.80 23.42
CA VAL A 357 32.43 33.20 24.38
C VAL A 357 33.87 33.39 23.90
N GLU A 358 34.15 33.14 22.62
CA GLU A 358 35.47 33.36 22.04
C GLU A 358 35.92 34.82 22.18
N ALA A 359 35.03 35.78 21.88
CA ALA A 359 35.30 37.21 22.07
C ALA A 359 35.66 37.55 23.52
N LYS A 360 34.93 36.98 24.48
CA LYS A 360 35.19 37.15 25.92
C LYS A 360 36.55 36.59 26.33
N GLU A 361 36.92 35.41 25.85
CA GLU A 361 38.20 34.77 26.16
C GLU A 361 39.38 35.57 25.62
N LYS A 362 39.32 35.97 24.35
CA LYS A 362 40.36 36.81 23.71
C LYS A 362 40.50 38.16 24.40
N ALA A 363 39.38 38.81 24.76
CA ALA A 363 39.40 40.08 25.49
C ALA A 363 40.04 39.93 26.88
N ASN A 364 39.70 38.88 27.64
CA ASN A 364 40.30 38.65 28.95
C ASN A 364 41.81 38.35 28.85
N ALA A 365 42.24 37.64 27.81
CA ALA A 365 43.65 37.38 27.57
C ALA A 365 44.41 38.67 27.20
N ALA A 366 43.85 39.49 26.31
CA ALA A 366 44.39 40.81 25.99
C ALA A 366 44.53 41.70 27.23
N GLU A 367 43.52 41.70 28.10
CA GLU A 367 43.54 42.43 29.38
C GLU A 367 44.68 41.96 30.29
N ARG A 368 44.80 40.65 30.51
CA ARG A 368 45.83 40.08 31.39
C ARG A 368 47.24 40.38 30.88
N ASN A 369 47.49 40.13 29.60
CA ASN A 369 48.80 40.32 28.98
C ASN A 369 49.18 41.81 28.96
N SER A 370 48.23 42.71 28.71
CA SER A 370 48.46 44.16 28.77
C SER A 370 48.87 44.61 30.18
N ARG A 371 48.16 44.13 31.22
CA ARG A 371 48.51 44.43 32.63
C ARG A 371 49.90 43.92 32.99
N GLU A 372 50.28 42.74 32.50
CA GLU A 372 51.62 42.18 32.74
C GLU A 372 52.71 42.98 32.01
N LYS A 373 52.50 43.35 30.74
CA LYS A 373 53.41 44.22 29.98
C LYS A 373 53.60 45.58 30.67
N LEU A 374 52.53 46.17 31.17
CA LEU A 374 52.59 47.44 31.91
C LEU A 374 53.39 47.30 33.22
N LYS A 375 53.19 46.20 33.96
CA LYS A 375 53.94 45.91 35.18
C LYS A 375 55.44 45.74 34.91
N ASN A 376 55.79 45.04 33.83
CA ASN A 376 57.18 44.84 33.42
C ASN A 376 57.84 46.13 32.97
N TYR A 377 57.13 46.95 32.18
CA TYR A 377 57.60 48.28 31.77
C TYR A 377 57.87 49.18 32.99
N ASN A 378 56.93 49.24 33.94
CA ASN A 378 57.09 50.05 35.15
C ASN A 378 58.27 49.57 36.02
N SER A 379 58.43 48.26 36.20
CA SER A 379 59.57 47.68 36.95
C SER A 379 60.91 48.02 36.29
N ASN A 380 61.00 47.91 34.96
CA ASN A 380 62.20 48.25 34.21
C ASN A 380 62.53 49.74 34.29
N MET A 381 61.54 50.63 34.19
CA MET A 381 61.74 52.07 34.32
C MET A 381 62.23 52.46 35.72
N VAL A 382 61.67 51.87 36.78
CA VAL A 382 62.17 52.09 38.14
C VAL A 382 63.60 51.60 38.29
N GLY A 383 63.93 50.42 37.77
CA GLY A 383 65.29 49.88 37.77
C GLY A 383 66.28 50.79 37.04
N GLU A 384 65.91 51.31 35.88
CA GLU A 384 66.76 52.22 35.10
C GLU A 384 66.93 53.58 35.78
N CYS A 385 65.88 54.14 36.38
CA CYS A 385 65.98 55.36 37.20
C CYS A 385 66.92 55.16 38.40
N LEU A 386 66.81 54.04 39.12
CA LEU A 386 67.72 53.71 40.22
C LEU A 386 69.16 53.57 39.73
N ARG A 387 69.37 52.89 38.59
CA ARG A 387 70.69 52.73 37.96
C ARG A 387 71.33 54.09 37.64
N LEU A 388 70.57 55.01 37.06
CA LEU A 388 71.04 56.36 36.72
C LEU A 388 71.37 57.17 37.98
N ILE A 389 70.56 57.09 39.03
CA ILE A 389 70.83 57.76 40.32
C ILE A 389 72.12 57.21 40.94
N SER A 390 72.30 55.88 40.97
CA SER A 390 73.52 55.26 41.49
C SER A 390 74.77 55.68 40.71
N ASN A 391 74.68 55.72 39.38
CA ASN A 391 75.78 56.19 38.53
C ASN A 391 76.10 57.68 38.72
N TRP A 392 75.10 58.51 39.02
CA TRP A 392 75.31 59.93 39.28
C TRP A 392 75.84 60.20 40.70
N ALA A 393 75.52 59.33 41.66
CA ALA A 393 75.97 59.42 43.04
C ALA A 393 77.43 58.95 43.24
N HIS A 394 77.97 58.16 42.31
CA HIS A 394 79.40 57.87 42.20
C HIS A 394 80.12 58.99 41.45
#